data_AF-A0A7S4IK51-F1
#
_entry.id   AF-A0A7S4IK51-F1
#
_cell.length_a   1.000
_cell.length_b   1.000
_cell.length_c   1.000
_cell.angle_alpha   90.00
_cell.angle_beta   90.00
_cell.angle_gamma   90.00
#
_symmetry.space_group_name_H-M   'P 1'
#
loop_
_entity.id
_entity.type
_entity.pdbx_description
1 polymer ?
#
loop_
_entity_poly.entity_id
_entity_poly.type
_entity_poly.pdbx_seq_one_letter_code
_entity_poly.pdbx_strand_id
1 'polypeptide(L)'
;SSYGTDSLLTKEMGEWQGPALYIYNSASFSDKDFEGITQVGNSGKVSDPTTIGKYGLGFNCSYHFTDLVSFMSRDQLIYFDPHGLFLPDGMLGLRCNFQELPYPNEFSDIIGSYQFPEFDSVDTPGSQV
;
A
#
# COMPACT_ATOMS: atom_id res chain seq x y z
N SER A 1 -15.46 11.82 -1.69
CA SER A 1 -14.29 12.62 -1.28
C SER A 1 -13.24 12.46 -2.37
N SER A 2 -12.54 13.52 -2.73
CA SER A 2 -11.36 13.50 -3.59
C SER A 2 -10.23 14.18 -2.82
N TYR A 3 -9.03 13.63 -2.88
CA TYR A 3 -7.84 14.17 -2.24
C TYR A 3 -7.12 15.17 -3.15
N GLY A 4 -6.14 15.89 -2.62
CA GLY A 4 -5.30 16.81 -3.39
C GLY A 4 -4.49 16.06 -4.47
N THR A 5 -4.08 16.77 -5.52
CA THR A 5 -3.27 16.22 -6.61
C THR A 5 -1.99 17.02 -6.82
N ASP A 6 -1.64 17.89 -5.86
CA ASP A 6 -0.53 18.83 -6.00
C ASP A 6 0.79 18.21 -5.53
N SER A 7 0.71 17.27 -4.58
CA SER A 7 1.85 16.59 -3.94
C SER A 7 1.77 15.07 -4.15
N LEU A 8 2.13 14.62 -5.35
CA LEU A 8 2.15 13.20 -5.77
C LEU A 8 3.51 12.81 -6.36
N LEU A 9 3.82 11.50 -6.41
CA LEU A 9 5.03 10.97 -7.07
C LEU A 9 5.09 11.31 -8.56
N THR A 10 3.94 11.29 -9.22
CA THR A 10 3.76 11.58 -10.64
C THR A 10 2.43 12.30 -10.82
N LYS A 11 2.23 12.94 -11.97
CA LYS A 11 0.96 13.62 -12.27
C LYS A 11 -0.16 12.62 -12.56
N GLU A 12 0.22 11.48 -13.13
CA GLU A 12 -0.63 10.36 -13.53
C GLU A 12 -1.33 9.75 -12.31
N MET A 13 -0.69 9.77 -11.12
CA MET A 13 -1.35 9.36 -9.88
C MET A 13 -2.56 10.20 -9.48
N GLY A 14 -2.75 11.38 -10.09
CA GLY A 14 -3.92 12.22 -9.84
C GLY A 14 -5.24 11.52 -10.18
N GLU A 15 -5.22 10.55 -11.11
CA GLU A 15 -6.39 9.74 -11.46
C GLU A 15 -6.86 8.85 -10.29
N TRP A 16 -5.96 8.53 -9.35
CA TRP A 16 -6.21 7.65 -8.21
C TRP A 16 -6.54 8.39 -6.91
N GLN A 17 -6.70 9.73 -6.95
CA GLN A 17 -7.08 10.54 -5.78
C GLN A 17 -8.60 10.67 -5.59
N GLY A 18 -9.38 9.82 -6.26
CA GLY A 18 -10.84 9.76 -6.17
C GLY A 18 -11.37 8.83 -5.06
N PRO A 19 -12.64 8.39 -5.16
CA PRO A 19 -13.20 7.37 -4.27
C PRO A 19 -12.41 6.05 -4.37
N ALA A 20 -12.10 5.46 -3.22
CA ALA A 20 -11.33 4.23 -3.13
C ALA A 20 -11.96 3.21 -2.16
N LEU A 21 -11.62 1.93 -2.35
CA LEU A 21 -11.97 0.86 -1.44
C LEU A 21 -10.85 0.68 -0.40
N TYR A 22 -11.13 0.99 0.86
CA TYR A 22 -10.21 0.79 1.96
C TYR A 22 -10.50 -0.52 2.69
N ILE A 23 -9.45 -1.26 2.99
CA ILE A 23 -9.50 -2.49 3.78
C ILE A 23 -8.49 -2.34 4.90
N TYR A 24 -8.96 -2.41 6.15
CA TYR A 24 -8.12 -2.30 7.33
C TYR A 24 -7.97 -3.66 8.03
N ASN A 25 -6.76 -3.90 8.54
CA ASN A 25 -6.44 -5.03 9.40
C ASN A 25 -5.49 -4.53 10.51
N SER A 26 -5.77 -4.90 11.76
CA SER A 26 -4.94 -4.53 12.91
C SER A 26 -3.61 -5.30 12.99
N ALA A 27 -3.43 -6.35 12.17
CA ALA A 27 -2.14 -7.03 12.03
C ALA A 27 -1.18 -6.22 11.15
N SER A 28 0.07 -6.13 11.59
CA SER A 28 1.15 -5.50 10.82
C SER A 28 1.96 -6.53 10.03
N PHE A 29 2.39 -6.17 8.82
CA PHE A 29 3.25 -7.01 8.00
C PHE A 29 4.65 -7.16 8.62
N SER A 30 5.15 -8.39 8.70
CA SER A 30 6.57 -8.66 8.98
C SER A 30 7.44 -8.44 7.73
N ASP A 31 8.76 -8.44 7.89
CA ASP A 31 9.68 -8.30 6.75
C ASP A 31 9.51 -9.44 5.73
N LYS A 32 9.25 -10.65 6.23
CA LYS A 32 8.95 -11.83 5.40
C LYS A 32 7.64 -11.68 4.62
N ASP A 33 6.63 -11.04 5.21
CA ASP A 33 5.36 -10.78 4.52
C ASP A 33 5.55 -9.78 3.38
N PHE A 34 6.37 -8.73 3.60
CA PHE A 34 6.72 -7.78 2.54
C PHE A 34 7.51 -8.42 1.40
N GLU A 35 8.45 -9.31 1.71
CA GLU A 35 9.16 -10.09 0.70
C GLU A 35 8.20 -11.00 -0.08
N GLY A 36 7.26 -11.65 0.60
CA GLY A 36 6.29 -12.54 -0.02
C GLY A 36 5.30 -11.81 -0.93
N ILE A 37 4.77 -10.66 -0.49
CA ILE A 37 3.74 -9.92 -1.24
C ILE A 37 4.31 -9.15 -2.43
N THR A 38 5.57 -8.69 -2.37
CA THR A 38 6.22 -8.03 -3.51
C THR A 38 6.66 -9.00 -4.61
N GLN A 39 6.72 -10.31 -4.30
CA GLN A 39 7.04 -11.38 -5.25
C GLN A 39 5.81 -12.00 -5.93
N VAL A 40 4.61 -11.48 -5.68
CA VAL A 40 3.37 -11.97 -6.31
C VAL A 40 3.50 -11.87 -7.84
N GLY A 41 3.58 -13.03 -8.50
CA GLY A 41 3.80 -13.16 -9.95
C GLY A 41 5.15 -13.76 -10.36
N ASN A 42 6.16 -13.78 -9.48
CA ASN A 42 7.47 -14.38 -9.75
C ASN A 42 7.54 -15.78 -9.09
N SER A 43 6.82 -16.75 -9.65
CA SER A 43 6.69 -18.10 -9.08
C SER A 43 7.97 -18.92 -9.25
N GLY A 44 8.98 -18.61 -8.44
CA GLY A 44 10.25 -19.32 -8.36
C GLY A 44 10.52 -19.88 -6.96
N LYS A 45 9.81 -20.95 -6.58
CA LYS A 45 10.07 -21.90 -5.47
C LYS A 45 9.31 -21.70 -4.14
N VAL A 46 8.43 -22.69 -3.89
CA VAL A 46 8.35 -23.58 -2.72
C VAL A 46 8.91 -23.04 -1.40
N SER A 47 8.03 -22.71 -0.44
CA SER A 47 8.30 -22.96 0.99
C SER A 47 7.02 -22.81 1.82
N ASP A 48 6.77 -23.80 2.69
CA ASP A 48 5.71 -23.91 3.70
C ASP A 48 4.31 -24.39 3.26
N PRO A 49 3.93 -25.67 3.52
CA PRO A 49 2.59 -26.20 3.33
C PRO A 49 1.53 -25.71 4.34
N THR A 50 1.90 -24.95 5.37
CA THR A 50 0.96 -24.53 6.43
C THR A 50 0.31 -23.17 6.19
N THR A 51 0.83 -22.36 5.25
CA THR A 51 0.30 -21.01 4.97
C THR A 51 -0.72 -21.05 3.82
N ILE A 52 -1.94 -20.56 4.08
CA ILE A 52 -2.97 -20.33 3.05
C ILE A 52 -2.57 -19.07 2.26
N GLY A 53 -2.71 -19.09 0.92
CA GLY A 53 -2.38 -17.95 0.05
C GLY A 53 -1.10 -18.09 -0.80
N LYS A 54 -0.66 -19.33 -1.05
CA LYS A 54 0.63 -19.76 -1.66
C LYS A 54 1.10 -19.14 -2.99
N TYR A 55 0.36 -18.22 -3.60
CA TYR A 55 0.66 -17.69 -4.93
C TYR A 55 0.30 -16.21 -5.12
N GLY A 56 -0.15 -15.52 -4.05
CA GLY A 56 -0.69 -14.17 -4.22
C GLY A 56 -1.92 -14.08 -5.14
N LEU A 57 -2.51 -15.22 -5.55
CA LEU A 57 -3.73 -15.26 -6.38
C LEU A 57 -4.89 -14.51 -5.72
N GLY A 58 -4.96 -14.54 -4.38
CA GLY A 58 -5.95 -13.76 -3.63
C GLY A 58 -5.68 -12.26 -3.67
N PHE A 59 -4.42 -11.83 -3.80
CA PHE A 59 -4.10 -10.42 -3.99
C PHE A 59 -4.44 -9.96 -5.40
N ASN A 60 -4.22 -10.80 -6.42
CA ASN A 60 -4.53 -10.46 -7.81
C ASN A 60 -6.02 -10.11 -8.06
N CYS A 61 -6.93 -10.51 -7.17
CA CYS A 61 -8.34 -10.13 -7.32
C CYS A 61 -8.58 -8.63 -7.16
N SER A 62 -7.65 -7.90 -6.50
CA SER A 62 -7.69 -6.43 -6.37
C SER A 62 -7.69 -5.72 -7.73
N TYR A 63 -7.08 -6.33 -8.75
CA TYR A 63 -7.07 -5.79 -10.12
C TYR A 63 -8.42 -5.83 -10.84
N HIS A 64 -9.46 -6.44 -10.25
CA HIS A 64 -10.83 -6.24 -10.74
C HIS A 64 -11.41 -4.87 -10.34
N PHE A 65 -10.77 -4.17 -9.38
CA PHE A 65 -11.27 -2.93 -8.81
C PHE A 65 -10.37 -1.73 -9.09
N THR A 66 -9.05 -1.94 -9.21
CA THR A 66 -8.06 -0.86 -9.41
C THR A 66 -6.86 -1.37 -10.21
N ASP A 67 -6.30 -0.53 -11.07
CA ASP A 67 -5.04 -0.81 -11.77
C ASP A 67 -3.80 -0.41 -10.95
N LEU A 68 -4.00 0.39 -9.89
CA LEU A 68 -2.97 0.80 -8.95
C LEU A 68 -3.36 0.38 -7.53
N VAL A 69 -2.78 -0.72 -7.06
CA VAL A 69 -3.01 -1.21 -5.70
C VAL A 69 -1.97 -0.60 -4.78
N SER A 70 -2.40 -0.10 -3.63
CA SER A 70 -1.46 0.40 -2.62
C SER A 70 -1.91 0.05 -1.22
N PHE A 71 -0.95 -0.08 -0.32
CA PHE A 71 -1.21 -0.27 1.09
C PHE A 71 -0.07 0.26 1.95
N MET A 72 -0.38 0.52 3.21
CA MET A 72 0.56 0.96 4.23
C MET A 72 0.57 -0.04 5.38
N SER A 73 1.76 -0.38 5.88
CA SER A 73 1.90 -1.17 7.10
C SER A 73 3.22 -0.83 7.78
N ARG A 74 3.20 -0.62 9.11
CA ARG A 74 4.31 -0.01 9.85
C ARG A 74 4.72 1.33 9.22
N ASP A 75 6.00 1.52 8.92
CA ASP A 75 6.60 2.68 8.27
C ASP A 75 6.74 2.49 6.75
N GLN A 76 6.17 1.41 6.19
CA GLN A 76 6.32 1.06 4.79
C GLN A 76 5.07 1.44 3.99
N LEU A 77 5.28 2.14 2.87
CA LEU A 77 4.29 2.38 1.83
C LEU A 77 4.62 1.53 0.61
N ILE A 78 3.62 0.82 0.08
CA ILE A 78 3.78 -0.10 -1.05
C ILE A 78 2.78 0.24 -2.15
N TYR A 79 3.27 0.26 -3.39
CA TYR A 79 2.47 0.34 -4.61
C TYR A 79 2.75 -0.84 -5.53
N PHE A 80 1.71 -1.31 -6.21
CA PHE A 80 1.79 -2.24 -7.33
C PHE A 80 1.14 -1.60 -8.55
N ASP A 81 1.95 -1.43 -9.59
CA ASP A 81 1.57 -0.84 -10.87
C ASP A 81 2.02 -1.78 -11.99
N PRO A 82 1.30 -2.88 -12.25
CA PRO A 82 1.74 -3.89 -13.22
C PRO A 82 1.86 -3.34 -14.65
N HIS A 83 1.27 -2.17 -14.94
CA HIS A 83 1.34 -1.50 -16.22
C HIS A 83 2.48 -0.46 -16.30
N GLY A 84 3.05 -0.04 -15.17
CA GLY A 84 4.11 0.96 -15.10
C GLY A 84 3.68 2.32 -15.65
N LEU A 85 2.43 2.72 -15.41
CA LEU A 85 1.84 3.95 -15.94
C LEU A 85 1.82 5.09 -14.93
N PHE A 86 1.86 4.77 -13.64
CA PHE A 86 1.59 5.71 -12.55
C PHE A 86 2.81 5.96 -11.67
N LEU A 87 3.73 5.00 -11.56
CA LEU A 87 4.95 5.19 -10.79
C LEU A 87 6.08 5.85 -11.63
N PRO A 88 7.05 6.53 -10.98
CA PRO A 88 8.18 7.14 -11.68
C PRO A 88 8.93 6.14 -12.54
N ASP A 89 9.48 6.60 -13.68
CA ASP A 89 10.33 5.82 -14.59
C ASP A 89 9.73 4.48 -15.06
N GLY A 90 8.40 4.33 -15.03
CA GLY A 90 7.71 3.10 -15.43
C GLY A 90 7.94 1.93 -14.47
N MET A 91 8.22 2.21 -13.20
CA MET A 91 8.37 1.20 -12.17
C MET A 91 7.09 0.36 -12.03
N LEU A 92 7.24 -0.96 -11.91
CA LEU A 92 6.09 -1.86 -11.74
C LEU A 92 5.58 -1.95 -10.29
N GLY A 93 6.33 -1.38 -9.37
CA GLY A 93 6.01 -1.34 -7.95
C GLY A 93 7.02 -0.51 -7.19
N LEU A 94 6.59 0.00 -6.05
CA LEU A 94 7.39 0.82 -5.16
C LEU A 94 7.22 0.30 -3.74
N ARG A 95 8.33 0.20 -3.00
CA ARG A 95 8.33 0.04 -1.54
C ARG A 95 9.28 1.07 -0.97
N CYS A 96 8.79 1.93 -0.10
CA CYS A 96 9.62 2.93 0.57
C CYS A 96 9.26 3.06 2.05
N ASN A 97 10.24 3.47 2.84
CA ASN A 97 9.98 4.01 4.16
C ASN A 97 9.43 5.43 3.99
N PHE A 98 8.15 5.65 4.29
CA PHE A 98 7.53 6.95 4.07
C PHE A 98 8.03 8.02 5.06
N GLN A 99 8.65 7.61 6.18
CA GLN A 99 9.25 8.53 7.14
C GLN A 99 10.62 9.06 6.67
N GLU A 100 11.30 8.31 5.80
CA GLU A 100 12.62 8.67 5.25
C GLU A 100 12.53 9.44 3.93
N LEU A 101 11.31 9.69 3.44
CA LEU A 101 11.13 10.46 2.22
C LEU A 101 11.66 11.89 2.43
N PRO A 102 12.50 12.40 1.51
CA PRO A 102 13.21 13.68 1.70
C PRO A 102 12.27 14.88 1.87
N TYR A 103 10.99 14.73 1.49
CA TYR A 103 9.98 15.76 1.58
C TYR A 103 8.64 15.16 2.03
N PRO A 104 8.36 15.08 3.34
CA PRO A 104 7.08 14.56 3.86
C PRO A 104 5.85 15.27 3.27
N ASN A 105 6.02 16.54 2.90
CA ASN A 105 4.98 17.36 2.28
C ASN A 105 4.76 17.09 0.78
N GLU A 106 5.73 16.50 0.07
CA GLU A 106 5.56 16.10 -1.35
C GLU A 106 4.69 14.86 -1.50
N PHE A 107 4.38 14.18 -0.40
CA PHE A 107 3.54 12.98 -0.35
C PHE A 107 2.32 13.19 0.54
N SER A 108 2.04 14.42 0.97
CA SER A 108 0.96 14.71 1.93
C SER A 108 -0.39 14.25 1.43
N ASP A 109 -0.64 14.36 0.12
CA ASP A 109 -1.90 13.92 -0.49
C ASP A 109 -2.00 12.38 -0.48
N ILE A 110 -0.87 11.69 -0.69
CA ILE A 110 -0.78 10.23 -0.60
C ILE A 110 -0.96 9.76 0.85
N ILE A 111 -0.19 10.28 1.80
CA ILE A 111 -0.23 9.83 3.20
C ILE A 111 -1.55 10.22 3.86
N GLY A 112 -2.10 11.40 3.54
CA GLY A 112 -3.41 11.84 4.01
C GLY A 112 -4.53 10.90 3.57
N SER A 113 -4.39 10.20 2.43
CA SER A 113 -5.35 9.19 1.99
C SER A 113 -5.38 7.93 2.86
N TYR A 114 -4.39 7.72 3.73
CA TYR A 114 -4.34 6.61 4.69
C TYR A 114 -4.70 7.02 6.12
N GLN A 115 -4.83 8.31 6.40
CA GLN A 115 -5.19 8.84 7.70
C GLN A 115 -6.71 8.90 7.85
N PHE A 116 -7.31 7.83 8.35
CA PHE A 116 -8.73 7.79 8.68
C PHE A 116 -8.94 8.00 10.19
N PRO A 117 -9.64 9.07 10.59
CA PRO A 117 -9.94 9.33 12.00
C PRO A 117 -10.68 8.18 12.68
N GLU A 118 -11.41 7.36 11.93
CA GLU A 118 -12.14 6.21 12.46
C GLU A 118 -11.23 5.06 12.91
N PHE A 119 -10.04 4.91 12.32
CA PHE A 119 -9.09 3.83 12.67
C PHE A 119 -8.08 4.22 13.76
N ASP A 120 -7.87 5.52 13.97
CA ASP A 120 -7.00 6.02 15.05
C ASP A 120 -7.60 5.86 16.46
N SER A 121 -8.92 5.63 16.55
CA SER A 121 -9.63 5.52 17.83
C SER A 121 -9.56 4.14 18.50
N VAL A 122 -8.98 3.14 17.83
CA VAL A 122 -8.95 1.75 18.32
C VAL A 122 -7.65 1.39 19.04
N ASP A 123 -6.56 2.12 18.80
CA ASP A 123 -5.22 1.85 19.36
C ASP A 123 -4.76 2.95 20.33
N THR A 124 -5.51 3.22 21.40
CA THR A 124 -4.91 3.82 22.61
C THR A 124 -4.63 2.73 23.64
N PRO A 125 -3.38 2.28 23.84
CA PRO A 125 -3.03 1.49 25.00
C PRO A 125 -3.06 2.40 26.23
N GLY A 126 -4.12 2.26 27.03
CA GLY A 126 -4.16 2.73 28.43
C GLY A 126 -5.00 3.98 28.69
N SER A 127 -6.29 3.78 28.96
CA SER A 127 -6.94 4.51 30.06
C SER A 127 -6.94 3.60 31.28
N GLN A 128 -6.09 3.92 32.25
CA GLN A 128 -6.13 3.33 33.59
C GLN A 128 -7.48 3.63 34.25
N VAL A 129 -8.04 2.61 34.91
CA VAL A 129 -8.81 2.74 36.16
C VAL A 129 -8.28 1.72 37.15
#